data_AF-A0A7X7MQL7-F1
#
_entry.id   AF-A0A7X7MQL7-F1
#
_cell.length_a   1.000
_cell.length_b   1.000
_cell.length_c   1.000
_cell.angle_alpha   90.00
_cell.angle_beta   90.00
_cell.angle_gamma   90.00
#
_symmetry.space_group_name_H-M   'P 1'
#
loop_
_entity.id
_entity.type
_entity.pdbx_description
1 polymer ?
#
loop_
_entity_poly.entity_id
_entity_poly.type
_entity_poly.pdbx_seq_one_letter_code
_entity_poly.pdbx_strand_id
1 'polypeptide(L)'
;MKPETRNPKPSLCVSALKWSIPLLLAAFCASAARDPFWPIGYEPPKPEPEAVEPVKPAVPDKPPAPKKPAPPPVAPITEDDWKAARALLAVSGFTQSRHPVSGETRTLAMINRASFTVGDTLTVTNANIHFVWSIESLAGLALKLKQVRADRLPPHPLPAN
;
A
#
# COMPACT_ATOMS: atom_id res chain seq x y z
N MET A 1 48.23 6.53 41.02
CA MET A 1 47.23 7.52 41.49
C MET A 1 45.91 7.23 40.80
N LYS A 2 44.90 6.79 41.57
CA LYS A 2 43.50 6.60 41.13
C LYS A 2 42.68 7.79 41.63
N PRO A 3 41.65 8.20 40.87
CA PRO A 3 40.37 8.56 41.46
C PRO A 3 39.25 7.80 40.71
N GLU A 4 38.57 6.85 41.34
CA GLU A 4 37.39 7.00 42.20
C GLU A 4 36.14 7.52 41.46
N THR A 5 35.20 6.58 41.37
CA THR A 5 33.78 6.60 40.98
C THR A 5 32.99 7.86 41.29
N ARG A 6 32.06 8.21 40.39
CA ARG A 6 30.66 8.61 40.71
C ARG A 6 29.78 8.66 39.46
N ASN A 7 28.85 7.72 39.38
CA ASN A 7 27.59 7.81 38.64
C ASN A 7 26.57 8.44 39.60
N PRO A 8 25.61 9.26 39.13
CA PRO A 8 24.23 8.83 39.35
C PRO A 8 23.28 9.12 38.18
N LYS A 9 22.47 8.09 37.86
CA LYS A 9 21.14 8.22 37.23
C LYS A 9 20.16 8.87 38.21
N PRO A 10 19.24 9.70 37.71
CA PRO A 10 17.86 9.73 38.16
C PRO A 10 16.97 9.22 37.00
N SER A 11 16.35 8.04 37.03
CA SER A 11 15.13 7.69 37.77
C SER A 11 14.15 8.85 37.91
N LEU A 12 13.22 8.94 36.95
CA LEU A 12 11.97 9.68 37.12
C LEU A 12 10.79 8.75 36.81
N CYS A 13 10.17 8.33 37.91
CA CYS A 13 8.74 8.30 38.16
C CYS A 13 7.83 7.64 37.11
N VAL A 14 7.46 6.41 37.46
CA VAL A 14 6.14 5.83 37.26
C VAL A 14 5.05 6.85 37.65
N SER A 15 4.10 7.09 36.76
CA SER A 15 2.74 7.49 37.12
C SER A 15 1.78 6.83 36.15
N ALA A 16 1.32 5.65 36.57
CA ALA A 16 0.16 4.98 36.01
C ALA A 16 -1.08 5.81 36.36
N LEU A 17 -1.62 6.53 35.39
CA LEU A 17 -2.94 7.16 35.52
C LEU A 17 -3.99 6.25 34.89
N LYS A 18 -4.36 5.22 35.66
CA LYS A 18 -5.69 4.59 35.54
C LYS A 18 -6.69 5.62 36.05
N TRP A 19 -7.73 5.89 35.28
CA TRP A 19 -9.15 6.06 35.68
C TRP A 19 -9.92 6.57 34.46
N SER A 20 -10.68 5.68 33.84
CA SER A 20 -12.12 5.53 34.09
C SER A 20 -12.91 6.39 33.11
N ILE A 21 -13.35 5.70 32.05
CA ILE A 21 -14.38 6.10 31.09
C ILE A 21 -15.70 6.30 31.85
N PRO A 22 -16.34 7.48 31.77
CA PRO A 22 -17.79 7.56 31.80
C PRO A 22 -18.27 7.66 30.35
N LEU A 23 -18.84 6.57 29.86
CA LEU A 23 -19.74 6.54 28.72
C LEU A 23 -20.94 7.44 29.08
N LEU A 24 -20.97 8.66 28.55
CA LEU A 24 -22.15 9.53 28.61
C LEU A 24 -22.44 10.08 27.21
N LEU A 25 -23.49 9.50 26.65
CA LEU A 25 -24.41 10.02 25.64
C LEU A 25 -23.79 10.77 24.45
N ALA A 26 -23.67 10.04 23.34
CA ALA A 26 -23.67 10.59 22.00
C ALA A 26 -24.92 11.45 21.78
N ALA A 27 -24.79 12.76 21.92
CA ALA A 27 -25.64 13.69 21.20
C ALA A 27 -25.23 13.60 19.73
N PHE A 28 -25.93 12.76 18.96
CA PHE A 28 -25.93 12.84 17.50
C PHE A 28 -26.54 14.20 17.12
N CYS A 29 -25.74 15.25 17.18
CA CYS A 29 -25.93 16.38 16.27
C CYS A 29 -25.71 15.80 14.88
N ALA A 30 -26.80 15.37 14.25
CA ALA A 30 -26.87 15.17 12.83
C ALA A 30 -26.63 16.53 12.16
N SER A 31 -25.36 16.94 12.12
CA SER A 31 -24.87 17.96 11.20
C SER A 31 -25.01 17.35 9.81
N ALA A 32 -26.23 17.39 9.27
CA ALA A 32 -26.43 17.28 7.84
C ALA A 32 -25.52 18.34 7.21
N ALA A 33 -24.43 17.90 6.59
CA ALA A 33 -23.49 18.79 5.92
C ALA A 33 -24.30 19.65 4.94
N ARG A 34 -24.41 20.96 5.22
CA ARG A 34 -25.10 21.90 4.35
C ARG A 34 -24.35 21.90 3.02
N ASP A 35 -25.05 21.56 1.93
CA ASP A 35 -24.46 21.56 0.61
C ASP A 35 -23.82 22.94 0.35
N PRO A 36 -22.50 23.02 0.09
CA PRO A 36 -21.80 24.29 -0.09
C PRO A 36 -22.28 25.06 -1.32
N PHE A 37 -23.06 24.44 -2.21
CA PHE A 37 -23.66 25.08 -3.37
C PHE A 37 -25.08 25.63 -3.11
N TRP A 38 -25.65 25.44 -1.90
CA TRP A 38 -26.99 25.94 -1.60
C TRP A 38 -26.97 27.34 -0.99
N PRO A 39 -27.87 28.25 -1.45
CA PRO A 39 -28.00 29.57 -0.85
C PRO A 39 -28.28 29.51 0.66
N ILE A 40 -27.76 30.50 1.38
CA ILE A 40 -28.02 30.66 2.81
C ILE A 40 -29.52 30.93 2.99
N GLY A 41 -30.19 30.13 3.82
CA GLY A 41 -31.63 30.20 4.04
C GLY A 41 -32.49 29.31 3.12
N TYR A 42 -31.89 28.62 2.14
CA TYR A 42 -32.61 27.59 1.39
C TYR A 42 -32.78 26.35 2.27
N GLU A 43 -34.03 25.94 2.47
CA GLU A 43 -34.41 24.62 2.97
C GLU A 43 -35.02 23.85 1.79
N PRO A 44 -34.44 22.70 1.40
CA PRO A 44 -34.99 21.90 0.32
C PRO A 44 -36.42 21.48 0.64
N PRO A 45 -37.29 21.39 -0.38
CA PRO A 45 -38.62 20.83 -0.18
C PRO A 45 -38.49 19.41 0.39
N LYS A 46 -39.25 19.16 1.46
CA LYS A 46 -39.30 17.85 2.12
C LYS A 46 -39.83 16.84 1.08
N PRO A 47 -39.16 15.70 0.85
CA PRO A 47 -39.61 14.73 -0.13
C PRO A 47 -41.03 14.27 0.23
N GLU A 48 -41.95 14.41 -0.71
CA GLU A 48 -43.29 13.84 -0.60
C GLU A 48 -43.20 12.32 -0.54
N PRO A 49 -44.08 11.64 0.23
CA PRO A 49 -44.03 10.21 0.39
C PRO A 49 -44.19 9.51 -0.96
N GLU A 50 -43.24 8.61 -1.24
CA GLU A 50 -43.14 7.83 -2.46
C GLU A 50 -44.50 7.21 -2.82
N ALA A 51 -44.95 7.52 -4.04
CA ALA A 51 -46.06 6.85 -4.68
C ALA A 51 -45.82 5.33 -4.66
N VAL A 52 -46.85 4.62 -4.19
CA VAL A 52 -46.94 3.16 -4.09
C VAL A 52 -46.34 2.48 -5.32
N GLU A 53 -45.33 1.63 -5.10
CA GLU A 53 -44.71 0.82 -6.13
C GLU A 53 -45.76 -0.04 -6.87
N PRO A 54 -45.79 -0.04 -8.22
CA PRO A 54 -46.55 -1.05 -8.93
C PRO A 54 -45.85 -2.41 -8.74
N VAL A 55 -46.63 -3.37 -8.22
CA VAL A 55 -46.24 -4.76 -8.01
C VAL A 55 -45.54 -5.32 -9.26
N LYS A 56 -44.27 -5.68 -9.11
CA LYS A 56 -43.51 -6.39 -10.15
C LYS A 56 -44.16 -7.76 -10.43
N PRO A 57 -44.44 -8.11 -11.70
CA PRO A 57 -44.84 -9.48 -12.03
C PRO A 57 -43.70 -10.44 -11.68
N ALA A 58 -44.07 -11.61 -11.13
CA ALA A 58 -43.15 -12.68 -10.81
C ALA A 58 -42.30 -13.04 -12.03
N VAL A 59 -40.99 -12.79 -11.93
CA VAL A 59 -40.01 -13.21 -12.93
C VAL A 59 -39.96 -14.75 -12.89
N PRO A 60 -40.21 -15.46 -14.00
CA PRO A 60 -40.03 -16.90 -14.05
C PRO A 60 -38.59 -17.26 -13.67
N ASP A 61 -38.42 -18.29 -12.84
CA ASP A 61 -37.12 -18.78 -12.40
C ASP A 61 -36.16 -18.89 -13.58
N LYS A 62 -35.11 -18.06 -13.57
CA LYS A 62 -34.08 -18.07 -14.59
C LYS A 62 -33.43 -19.46 -14.53
N PRO A 63 -33.36 -20.21 -15.65
CA PRO A 63 -32.66 -21.49 -15.68
C PRO A 63 -31.25 -21.34 -15.09
N PRO A 64 -30.73 -22.34 -14.36
CA PRO A 64 -29.42 -22.25 -13.75
C PRO A 64 -28.41 -21.83 -14.82
N ALA A 65 -27.75 -20.69 -14.58
CA ALA A 65 -26.78 -20.15 -15.53
C ALA A 65 -25.78 -21.25 -15.89
N PRO A 66 -25.50 -21.48 -17.19
CA PRO A 66 -24.54 -22.49 -17.60
C PRO A 66 -23.24 -22.26 -16.84
N LYS A 67 -22.70 -23.32 -16.23
CA LYS A 67 -21.44 -23.27 -15.48
C LYS A 67 -20.40 -22.59 -16.37
N LYS A 68 -19.95 -21.41 -15.95
CA LYS A 68 -18.91 -20.65 -16.66
C LYS A 68 -17.73 -21.62 -16.88
N PRO A 69 -17.24 -21.79 -18.11
CA PRO A 69 -16.08 -22.65 -18.37
C PRO A 69 -14.96 -22.28 -17.40
N ALA A 70 -14.27 -23.29 -16.87
CA ALA A 70 -13.12 -23.04 -16.01
C ALA A 70 -12.14 -22.11 -16.77
N PRO A 71 -11.63 -21.05 -16.13
CA PRO A 71 -10.69 -20.17 -16.77
C PRO A 71 -9.48 -20.98 -17.27
N PRO A 72 -8.92 -20.64 -18.45
CA PRO A 72 -7.79 -21.37 -19.00
C PRO A 72 -6.64 -21.41 -17.98
N PRO A 73 -5.86 -22.50 -17.93
CA PRO A 73 -4.73 -22.62 -17.03
C PRO A 73 -3.77 -21.46 -17.27
N VAL A 74 -3.45 -20.74 -16.20
CA VAL A 74 -2.55 -19.60 -16.26
C VAL A 74 -1.16 -20.10 -16.65
N ALA A 75 -0.59 -19.54 -17.73
CA ALA A 75 0.75 -19.92 -18.17
C ALA A 75 1.77 -19.72 -17.03
N PRO A 76 2.69 -20.67 -16.80
CA PRO A 76 3.72 -20.53 -15.78
C PRO A 76 4.59 -19.30 -16.07
N ILE A 77 5.11 -18.69 -15.02
CA ILE A 77 6.07 -17.59 -15.13
C ILE A 77 7.44 -18.25 -15.36
N THR A 78 8.09 -17.89 -16.45
CA THR A 78 9.35 -18.49 -16.91
C THR A 78 10.56 -17.63 -16.54
N GLU A 79 11.77 -18.18 -16.66
CA GLU A 79 13.01 -17.41 -16.44
C GLU A 79 13.19 -16.29 -17.47
N ASP A 80 12.68 -16.48 -18.69
CA ASP A 80 12.70 -15.43 -19.72
C ASP A 80 11.86 -14.22 -19.31
N ASP A 81 10.74 -14.45 -18.61
CA ASP A 81 9.91 -13.36 -18.05
C ASP A 81 10.68 -12.57 -16.99
N TRP A 82 11.40 -13.28 -16.10
CA TRP A 82 12.28 -12.65 -15.11
C TRP A 82 13.40 -11.84 -15.76
N LYS A 83 14.02 -12.37 -16.82
CA LYS A 83 15.07 -11.70 -17.57
C LYS A 83 14.54 -10.46 -18.28
N ALA A 84 13.37 -10.55 -18.90
CA ALA A 84 12.71 -9.42 -19.55
C ALA A 84 12.37 -8.31 -18.53
N ALA A 85 11.84 -8.69 -17.36
CA ALA A 85 11.54 -7.75 -16.30
C ALA A 85 12.82 -7.13 -15.71
N ARG A 86 13.90 -7.90 -15.58
CA ARG A 86 15.21 -7.41 -15.13
C ARG A 86 15.81 -6.40 -16.10
N ALA A 87 15.59 -6.56 -17.41
CA ALA A 87 16.04 -5.60 -18.42
C ALA A 87 15.35 -4.23 -18.32
N LEU A 88 14.17 -4.15 -17.71
CA LEU A 88 13.48 -2.89 -17.43
C LEU A 88 14.07 -2.12 -16.24
N LEU A 89 14.95 -2.74 -15.44
CA LEU A 89 15.60 -2.07 -14.32
C LEU A 89 16.79 -1.24 -14.83
N ALA A 90 16.55 0.04 -15.09
CA ALA A 90 17.59 0.98 -15.48
C ALA A 90 18.33 1.50 -14.25
N VAL A 91 19.54 0.97 -14.01
CA VAL A 91 20.43 1.46 -12.94
C VAL A 91 21.17 2.69 -13.46
N SER A 92 20.79 3.87 -12.96
CA SER A 92 21.36 5.15 -13.41
C SER A 92 22.69 5.48 -12.73
N GLY A 93 22.95 4.93 -11.55
CA GLY A 93 24.20 5.16 -10.83
C GLY A 93 24.18 4.68 -9.40
N PHE A 94 25.31 4.84 -8.73
CA PHE A 94 25.51 4.50 -7.33
C PHE A 94 26.09 5.70 -6.59
N THR A 95 25.66 5.89 -5.35
CA THR A 95 26.17 6.93 -4.46
C THR A 95 26.73 6.26 -3.22
N GLN A 96 27.97 6.59 -2.85
CA GLN A 96 28.58 6.14 -1.61
C GLN A 96 28.86 7.33 -0.71
N SER A 97 28.52 7.20 0.56
CA SER A 97 28.87 8.17 1.60
C SER A 97 29.52 7.44 2.76
N ARG A 98 30.64 7.97 3.24
CA ARG A 98 31.35 7.45 4.39
C ARG A 98 31.15 8.37 5.57
N HIS A 99 30.62 7.85 6.65
CA HIS A 99 30.43 8.62 7.87
C HIS A 99 31.80 8.95 8.50
N PRO A 100 32.11 10.22 8.78
CA PRO A 100 33.46 10.65 9.18
C PRO A 100 33.89 10.13 10.56
N VAL A 101 32.95 9.89 11.48
CA VAL A 101 33.26 9.44 12.86
C VAL A 101 33.24 7.90 12.98
N SER A 102 32.14 7.24 12.64
CA SER A 102 32.03 5.77 12.70
C SER A 102 32.78 5.03 11.59
N GLY A 103 33.13 5.70 10.49
CA GLY A 103 33.74 5.07 9.32
C GLY A 103 32.79 4.20 8.51
N GLU A 104 31.51 4.12 8.88
CA GLU A 104 30.47 3.34 8.20
C GLU A 104 30.25 3.87 6.78
N THR A 105 30.33 2.99 5.78
CA THR A 105 30.05 3.33 4.38
C THR A 105 28.63 2.92 4.03
N ARG A 106 27.82 3.88 3.59
CA ARG A 106 26.47 3.66 3.08
C ARG A 106 26.48 3.78 1.56
N THR A 107 25.87 2.80 0.91
CA THR A 107 25.72 2.77 -0.55
C THR A 107 24.25 2.85 -0.91
N LEU A 108 23.93 3.72 -1.86
CA LEU A 108 22.61 3.86 -2.47
C LEU A 108 22.73 3.54 -3.96
N ALA A 109 21.74 2.86 -4.51
CA ALA A 109 21.60 2.62 -5.94
C ALA A 109 20.42 3.42 -6.49
N MET A 110 20.62 4.10 -7.61
CA MET A 110 19.57 4.79 -8.34
C MET A 110 19.01 3.86 -9.41
N ILE A 111 17.78 3.40 -9.25
CA ILE A 111 17.12 2.45 -10.15
C ILE A 111 15.79 3.05 -10.57
N ASN A 112 15.55 3.19 -11.87
CA ASN A 112 14.32 3.81 -12.40
C ASN A 112 14.00 5.18 -11.74
N ARG A 113 15.05 5.99 -11.53
CA ARG A 113 15.00 7.32 -10.88
C ARG A 113 14.60 7.32 -9.40
N ALA A 114 14.53 6.16 -8.76
CA ALA A 114 14.34 6.02 -7.32
C ALA A 114 15.62 5.49 -6.64
N SER A 115 15.88 5.99 -5.43
CA SER A 115 17.03 5.58 -4.63
C SER A 115 16.67 4.39 -3.75
N PHE A 116 17.53 3.38 -3.73
CA PHE A 116 17.36 2.18 -2.92
C PHE A 116 18.63 1.85 -2.13
N THR A 117 18.43 1.22 -0.98
CA THR A 117 19.45 0.71 -0.08
C THR A 117 19.40 -0.81 0.02
N VAL A 118 20.38 -1.41 0.71
CA VAL A 118 20.38 -2.85 0.98
C VAL A 118 19.21 -3.19 1.91
N GLY A 119 18.46 -4.23 1.57
CA GLY A 119 17.25 -4.66 2.27
C GLY A 119 15.95 -4.13 1.65
N ASP A 120 16.02 -3.12 0.79
CA ASP A 120 14.84 -2.61 0.11
C ASP A 120 14.31 -3.59 -0.95
N THR A 121 13.04 -3.40 -1.30
CA THR A 121 12.33 -4.23 -2.28
C THR A 121 12.09 -3.45 -3.56
N LEU A 122 12.38 -4.07 -4.69
CA LEU A 122 12.13 -3.54 -6.03
C LEU A 122 10.93 -4.25 -6.64
N THR A 123 9.99 -3.45 -7.12
CA THR A 123 8.79 -3.93 -7.80
C THR A 123 8.74 -3.44 -9.24
N VAL A 124 8.56 -4.34 -10.19
CA VAL A 124 8.38 -3.99 -11.61
C VAL A 124 7.21 -4.78 -12.16
N THR A 125 6.38 -4.14 -12.95
CA THR A 125 5.32 -4.81 -13.69
C THR A 125 5.72 -4.93 -15.16
N ASN A 126 5.70 -6.16 -15.70
CA ASN A 126 5.92 -6.43 -17.12
C ASN A 126 4.85 -7.43 -17.60
N ALA A 127 4.19 -7.16 -18.73
CA ALA A 127 3.20 -8.06 -19.33
C ALA A 127 2.12 -8.59 -18.34
N ASN A 128 1.59 -7.71 -17.48
CA ASN A 128 0.64 -8.04 -16.40
C ASN A 128 1.20 -9.02 -15.34
N ILE A 129 2.52 -9.11 -15.19
CA ILE A 129 3.18 -9.86 -14.13
C ILE A 129 3.91 -8.86 -13.24
N HIS A 130 3.63 -8.91 -11.94
CA HIS A 130 4.26 -8.13 -10.92
C HIS A 130 5.46 -8.91 -10.35
N PHE A 131 6.67 -8.43 -10.63
CA PHE A 131 7.93 -9.01 -10.18
C PHE A 131 8.44 -8.26 -8.96
N VAL A 132 8.89 -9.02 -7.97
CA VAL A 132 9.42 -8.52 -6.71
C VAL A 132 10.82 -9.07 -6.49
N TRP A 133 11.79 -8.17 -6.32
CA TRP A 133 13.16 -8.50 -5.92
C TRP A 133 13.51 -7.84 -4.59
N SER A 134 14.36 -8.49 -3.80
CA SER A 134 15.04 -7.87 -2.67
C SER A 134 16.47 -7.52 -3.03
N ILE A 135 16.93 -6.35 -2.61
CA ILE A 135 18.32 -5.91 -2.77
C ILE A 135 19.16 -6.53 -1.66
N GLU A 136 19.92 -7.57 -1.99
CA GLU A 136 20.77 -8.27 -1.02
C GLU A 136 22.08 -7.53 -0.76
N SER A 137 22.64 -6.90 -1.80
CA SER A 137 23.93 -6.22 -1.67
C SER A 137 24.11 -5.16 -2.74
N LEU A 138 24.75 -4.06 -2.31
CA LEU A 138 25.25 -2.97 -3.14
C LEU A 138 26.78 -2.84 -3.02
N ALA A 139 27.46 -3.88 -2.54
CA ALA A 139 28.90 -3.87 -2.34
C ALA A 139 29.65 -3.75 -3.68
N GLY A 140 30.73 -2.97 -3.71
CA GLY A 140 31.53 -2.79 -4.92
C GLY A 140 30.80 -2.10 -6.07
N LEU A 141 29.76 -1.28 -5.78
CA LEU A 141 28.93 -0.62 -6.80
C LEU A 141 28.24 -1.62 -7.74
N ALA A 142 27.97 -2.83 -7.25
CA ALA A 142 27.29 -3.88 -7.98
C ALA A 142 25.93 -4.18 -7.34
N LEU A 143 24.88 -4.22 -8.15
CA LEU A 143 23.52 -4.51 -7.69
C LEU A 143 23.27 -6.03 -7.68
N LYS A 144 23.26 -6.64 -6.49
CA LYS A 144 22.83 -8.03 -6.31
C LYS A 144 21.36 -8.07 -5.89
N LEU A 145 20.55 -8.73 -6.72
CA LEU A 145 19.13 -8.93 -6.46
C LEU A 145 18.83 -10.40 -6.21
N LYS A 146 17.92 -10.65 -5.30
CA LYS A 146 17.27 -11.94 -5.12
C LYS A 146 15.82 -11.86 -5.59
N GLN A 147 15.43 -12.82 -6.43
CA GLN A 147 14.04 -12.99 -6.82
C GLN A 147 13.24 -13.43 -5.59
N VAL A 148 12.18 -12.69 -5.26
CA VAL A 148 11.34 -12.98 -4.08
C VAL A 148 10.02 -13.59 -4.52
N ARG A 149 9.31 -12.92 -5.44
CA ARG A 149 7.96 -13.31 -5.85
C ARG A 149 7.64 -12.76 -7.24
N ALA A 150 6.87 -13.52 -8.01
CA ALA A 150 6.23 -13.02 -9.21
C ALA A 150 4.77 -13.47 -9.23
N ASP A 151 3.85 -12.53 -9.44
CA ASP A 151 2.42 -12.81 -9.49
C ASP A 151 1.81 -12.22 -10.76
N ARG A 152 0.91 -12.95 -11.42
CA ARG A 152 0.13 -12.38 -12.52
C ARG A 152 -0.99 -11.51 -11.95
N LEU A 153 -1.04 -10.26 -12.39
CA LEU A 153 -2.13 -9.34 -12.09
C LEU A 153 -3.34 -9.69 -12.96
N PRO A 154 -4.57 -9.54 -12.42
CA PRO A 154 -5.77 -9.70 -13.22
C PRO A 154 -5.80 -8.65 -14.35
N PRO A 155 -6.38 -8.99 -15.51
CA PRO A 155 -6.49 -8.03 -16.61
C PRO A 155 -7.28 -6.80 -16.15
N HIS A 156 -6.76 -5.61 -16.49
CA HIS A 156 -7.48 -4.38 -16.21
C HIS A 156 -8.78 -4.36 -17.04
N PRO A 157 -9.95 -4.13 -16.43
CA PRO A 157 -11.20 -4.03 -17.18
C PRO A 157 -11.12 -2.82 -18.12
N LEU A 158 -11.42 -3.02 -19.39
CA LEU A 158 -11.52 -1.92 -20.36
C LEU A 158 -12.70 -1.01 -19.95
N PRO A 159 -12.59 0.32 -20.11
CA PRO A 159 -13.73 1.21 -19.90
C PRO A 159 -14.83 0.84 -20.90
N ALA A 160 -16.07 0.76 -20.41
CA ALA A 160 -17.24 0.59 -21.27
C ALA A 160 -17.41 1.86 -22.11
N ASN A 161 -17.40 1.71 -23.44
CA ASN A 161 -17.76 2.78 -24.39
C ASN A 161 -19.28 2.95 -24.46
#